data_AF-A0A7V9UJA7-F1
#
_entry.id   AF-A0A7V9UJA7-F1
#
_cell.length_a   1.000
_cell.length_b   1.000
_cell.length_c   1.000
_cell.angle_alpha   90.00
_cell.angle_beta   90.00
_cell.angle_gamma   90.00
#
_symmetry.space_group_name_H-M   'P 1'
#
loop_
_entity.id
_entity.type
_entity.pdbx_description
1 polymer ?
#
loop_
_entity_poly.entity_id
_entity_poly.type
_entity_poly.pdbx_seq_one_letter_code
_entity_poly.pdbx_strand_id
1 'polypeptide(L)' 'GSPMMRQRHMPFRIDEEARQVWLSSFRKVLDGHEDIYSFPIEYRDEFWEFLEKFSAWMVNTKPA' A
#
# COMPACT_ATOMS: atom_id res chain seq x y z
N GLY A 1 1.25 9.11 18.51
CA GLY A 1 -0.13 8.71 18.87
C GLY A 1 -0.48 7.40 18.21
N SER A 2 -1.64 6.81 18.51
CA SER A 2 -2.02 5.52 17.92
C SER A 2 -2.17 5.62 16.39
N PRO A 3 -1.63 4.64 15.61
CA PRO A 3 -1.67 4.68 14.16
C PRO A 3 -3.08 4.80 13.58
N MET A 4 -4.02 3.95 14.03
CA MET A 4 -5.46 4.05 13.70
C MET A 4 -5.73 4.22 12.19
N MET A 5 -4.96 3.52 11.36
CA MET A 5 -4.84 3.85 9.93
C MET A 5 -6.18 3.76 9.20
N ARG A 6 -6.97 2.70 9.40
CA ARG A 6 -8.31 2.59 8.78
C ARG A 6 -9.19 3.79 9.13
N GLN A 7 -9.23 4.21 10.40
CA GLN A 7 -10.02 5.37 10.83
C GLN A 7 -9.54 6.66 10.16
N ARG A 8 -8.23 6.82 9.97
CA ARG A 8 -7.67 7.98 9.26
C ARG A 8 -7.96 7.96 7.76
N HIS A 9 -8.24 6.80 7.19
CA HIS A 9 -8.60 6.63 5.78
C HIS A 9 -10.13 6.71 5.51
N MET A 10 -10.98 6.64 6.55
CA MET A 10 -12.44 6.75 6.42
C MET A 10 -12.97 8.01 5.70
N PRO A 11 -12.31 9.20 5.81
CA PRO A 11 -12.76 10.38 5.07
C PRO A 11 -12.59 10.28 3.54
N PHE A 12 -11.87 9.29 3.04
CA PHE A 12 -11.61 9.12 1.61
C PHE A 12 -12.35 7.90 1.07
N ARG A 13 -12.94 8.03 -0.12
CA ARG A 13 -13.54 6.90 -0.83
C ARG A 13 -12.42 6.01 -1.37
N ILE A 14 -12.32 4.80 -0.84
CA ILE A 14 -11.35 3.79 -1.27
C ILE A 14 -12.13 2.52 -1.60
N ASP A 15 -12.23 2.21 -2.88
CA ASP A 15 -12.68 0.92 -3.39
C ASP A 15 -11.46 0.05 -3.75
N GLU A 16 -11.74 -1.17 -4.24
CA GLU A 16 -10.68 -2.11 -4.59
C GLU A 16 -9.82 -1.60 -5.76
N GLU A 17 -10.39 -0.88 -6.72
CA GLU A 17 -9.63 -0.31 -7.84
C GLU A 17 -8.63 0.74 -7.34
N ALA A 18 -9.06 1.66 -6.46
CA ALA A 18 -8.17 2.63 -5.84
C ALA A 18 -7.01 1.96 -5.07
N ARG A 19 -7.29 0.85 -4.37
CA ARG A 19 -6.25 0.04 -3.71
C ARG A 19 -5.26 -0.53 -4.73
N GLN A 20 -5.73 -1.09 -5.84
CA GLN A 20 -4.86 -1.65 -6.87
C GLN A 20 -3.97 -0.58 -7.52
N VAL A 21 -4.49 0.62 -7.76
CA VAL A 21 -3.69 1.76 -8.25
C VAL A 21 -2.58 2.12 -7.27
N TRP A 22 -2.89 2.18 -5.96
CA TRP A 22 -1.91 2.44 -4.91
C TRP A 22 -0.83 1.35 -4.83
N LEU A 23 -1.22 0.07 -4.88
CA LEU A 23 -0.27 -1.06 -4.91
C LEU A 23 0.63 -1.03 -6.16
N SER A 24 0.07 -0.73 -7.33
CA SER A 24 0.84 -0.60 -8.57
C SER A 24 1.88 0.52 -8.50
N SER A 25 1.55 1.60 -7.79
CA SER A 25 2.45 2.74 -7.57
C SER A 25 3.62 2.33 -6.66
N PHE A 26 3.34 1.60 -5.59
CA PHE A 26 4.38 1.01 -4.74
C PHE A 26 5.26 0.02 -5.50
N ARG A 27 4.66 -0.84 -6.33
CA ARG A 27 5.41 -1.82 -7.12
C ARG A 27 6.43 -1.15 -8.04
N LYS A 28 6.06 -0.07 -8.73
CA LYS A 28 6.99 0.72 -9.56
C LYS A 28 8.18 1.26 -8.75
N VAL A 29 7.94 1.72 -7.54
CA VAL A 29 9.00 2.20 -6.64
C VAL A 29 9.91 1.05 -6.22
N LEU A 30 9.35 -0.12 -5.88
CA LEU A 30 10.13 -1.29 -5.50
C LEU A 30 10.89 -1.92 -6.69
N ASP A 31 10.37 -1.81 -7.91
CA ASP A 31 10.88 -2.51 -9.11
C ASP A 31 12.01 -1.78 -9.87
N GLY A 32 12.56 -0.69 -9.35
CA GLY A 32 13.63 0.02 -10.07
C GLY A 32 14.42 1.04 -9.28
N HIS A 33 14.27 1.08 -7.95
CA HIS A 33 14.84 2.15 -7.14
C HIS A 33 15.66 1.66 -5.94
N GLU A 34 16.19 0.44 -5.99
CA GLU A 34 17.14 -0.10 -4.98
C GLU A 34 18.31 0.88 -4.76
N ASP A 35 18.83 1.46 -5.84
CA ASP A 35 19.93 2.43 -5.81
C ASP A 35 19.50 3.84 -5.36
N ILE A 36 18.23 4.21 -5.54
CA ILE A 36 17.73 5.58 -5.27
C ILE A 36 17.27 5.71 -3.82
N TYR A 37 16.66 4.66 -3.27
CA TYR A 37 16.12 4.67 -1.89
C TYR A 37 16.94 3.81 -0.93
N SER A 38 18.00 3.14 -1.42
CA SER A 38 18.83 2.22 -0.63
C SER A 38 17.99 1.19 0.12
N PHE A 39 16.92 0.72 -0.52
CA PHE A 39 16.00 -0.24 0.09
C PHE A 39 16.65 -1.63 0.10
N PRO A 40 16.76 -2.33 1.24
CA PRO A 40 17.39 -3.64 1.30
C PRO A 40 16.56 -4.68 0.55
N ILE A 41 17.14 -5.30 -0.47
CA ILE A 41 16.43 -6.23 -1.36
C ILE A 41 15.91 -7.46 -0.61
N GLU A 42 16.59 -7.88 0.46
CA GLU A 42 16.20 -9.01 1.28
C GLU A 42 14.85 -8.84 1.97
N TYR A 43 14.39 -7.60 2.19
CA TYR A 43 13.10 -7.31 2.82
C TYR A 43 12.01 -6.95 1.83
N ARG A 44 12.30 -6.95 0.53
CA ARG A 44 11.38 -6.47 -0.51
C ARG A 44 10.09 -7.27 -0.57
N ASP A 45 10.21 -8.59 -0.55
CA ASP A 45 9.05 -9.48 -0.67
C ASP A 45 8.21 -9.48 0.60
N GLU A 46 8.84 -9.50 1.78
CA GLU A 46 8.14 -9.40 3.07
C GLU A 46 7.41 -8.06 3.22
N PHE A 47 8.05 -6.96 2.80
CA PHE A 47 7.45 -5.64 2.79
C PHE A 47 6.27 -5.56 1.82
N TRP A 48 6.40 -6.15 0.63
CA TRP A 48 5.30 -6.23 -0.34
C TRP A 48 4.11 -7.02 0.21
N GLU A 49 4.34 -8.18 0.81
CA GLU A 49 3.29 -9.00 1.44
C GLU A 49 2.58 -8.24 2.56
N PHE A 50 3.33 -7.48 3.36
CA PHE A 50 2.77 -6.59 4.36
C PHE A 50 1.85 -5.54 3.73
N LEU A 51 2.32 -4.80 2.71
CA LEU A 51 1.52 -3.77 2.03
C LEU A 51 0.24 -4.34 1.42
N GLU A 52 0.34 -5.52 0.79
CA GLU A 52 -0.80 -6.18 0.16
C GLU A 52 -1.90 -6.50 1.19
N LYS A 53 -1.54 -7.17 2.29
CA LYS A 53 -2.49 -7.54 3.36
C LYS A 53 -3.02 -6.32 4.11
N PHE A 54 -2.15 -5.37 4.42
CA PHE A 54 -2.51 -4.18 5.18
C PHE A 54 -3.44 -3.25 4.39
N SER A 55 -3.16 -3.05 3.10
CA SER A 55 -3.97 -2.17 2.23
C SER A 55 -5.42 -2.65 2.08
N ALA A 56 -5.67 -3.95 2.16
CA ALA A 56 -7.04 -4.51 2.12
C ALA A 56 -7.92 -3.95 3.25
N TRP A 57 -7.33 -3.62 4.40
CA TRP A 57 -8.06 -3.06 5.53
C TRP A 57 -8.45 -1.59 5.33
N MET A 58 -7.91 -0.92 4.30
CA MET A 58 -8.21 0.48 3.99
C MET A 58 -9.39 0.63 3.03
N VAL A 59 -9.78 -0.44 2.32
CA VAL A 59 -10.98 -0.45 1.46
C VAL A 59 -12.22 -0.22 2.34
N ASN A 60 -13.01 0.78 1.96
CA ASN A 60 -14.11 1.29 2.76
C ASN A 60 -15.38 1.62 1.94
N THR A 61 -15.35 1.43 0.62
CA THR A 61 -16.50 1.64 -0.26
C THR A 61 -16.67 0.52 -1.28
N LYS A 62 -17.89 0.38 -1.83
CA LYS A 62 -18.18 -0.56 -2.92
C LYS A 62 -17.56 -0.07 -4.24
N PRO A 63 -17.31 -0.97 -5.21
CA PRO A 63 -16.91 -0.58 -6.57
C PRO A 63 -17.85 0.49 -7.14
N ALA A 64 -17.29 1.38 -7.96
CA ALA A 64 -18.03 2.43 -8.67
C ALA A 64 -19.02 1.85 -9.69
#